data_AF-A0A927PDU1-F1
#
_entry.id   AF-A0A927PDU1-F1
#
_cell.length_a   1.000
_cell.length_b   1.000
_cell.length_c   1.000
_cell.angle_alpha   90.00
_cell.angle_beta   90.00
_cell.angle_gamma   90.00
#
_symmetry.space_group_name_H-M   'P 1'
#
loop_
_entity.id
_entity.type
_entity.pdbx_description
1 polymer ?
#
loop_
_entity_poly.entity_id
_entity_poly.type
_entity_poly.pdbx_seq_one_letter_code
_entity_poly.pdbx_strand_id
1 'polypeptide(L)'
;MTIYEHLIDTCEGFSFGDKPYEPITIHLDRRYISIGNKVLVRNGEILAGTGTFDGFIRFEGDPYQEIERLYAQYKHSVPSKQESLNKGPFKALSSDRLTMQELENNIPRHEARIRLEAFICLGACEGIIPWHVPGHFFWRGTDPDCIIYRNWILNETKEENPHD
;
A
#
# COMPACT_ATOMS: atom_id res chain seq x y z
N MET A 1 -0.34 -8.68 -16.94
CA MET A 1 -0.24 -8.57 -15.48
C MET A 1 0.00 -7.11 -15.09
N THR A 2 -0.66 -6.60 -14.05
CA THR A 2 -0.41 -5.25 -13.50
C THR A 2 0.70 -5.24 -12.46
N ILE A 3 1.21 -4.05 -12.08
CA ILE A 3 2.18 -3.93 -10.98
C ILE A 3 1.57 -4.44 -9.67
N TYR A 4 0.29 -4.13 -9.39
CA TYR A 4 -0.41 -4.59 -8.20
C TYR A 4 -0.47 -6.13 -8.12
N GLU A 5 -0.88 -6.80 -9.20
CA GLU A 5 -0.89 -8.26 -9.31
C GLU A 5 0.52 -8.84 -9.07
N HIS A 6 1.55 -8.24 -9.70
CA HIS A 6 2.93 -8.70 -9.53
C HIS A 6 3.44 -8.56 -8.09
N LEU A 7 3.08 -7.50 -7.37
CA LEU A 7 3.44 -7.31 -5.96
C LEU A 7 2.79 -8.35 -5.06
N ILE A 8 1.52 -8.67 -5.31
CA ILE A 8 0.78 -9.72 -4.58
C ILE A 8 1.41 -11.08 -4.87
N ASP A 9 1.62 -11.45 -6.14
CA ASP A 9 2.24 -12.71 -6.52
C ASP A 9 3.66 -12.86 -5.95
N THR A 10 4.43 -11.76 -5.92
CA THR A 10 5.74 -11.74 -5.30
C THR A 10 5.61 -12.04 -3.81
N CYS A 11 4.66 -11.40 -3.12
CA CYS A 11 4.41 -11.61 -1.71
C CYS A 11 3.90 -13.04 -1.38
N GLU A 12 2.99 -13.57 -2.18
CA GLU A 12 2.36 -14.89 -1.99
C GLU A 12 3.30 -16.03 -2.39
N GLY A 13 4.09 -15.86 -3.46
CA GLY A 13 5.05 -16.84 -3.99
C GLY A 13 6.16 -17.21 -3.00
N PHE A 14 6.38 -16.38 -1.97
CA PHE A 14 7.23 -16.72 -0.83
C PHE A 14 6.66 -17.85 0.05
N SER A 15 5.40 -18.24 -0.14
CA SER A 15 4.78 -19.36 0.57
C SER A 15 5.17 -20.73 0.00
N PHE A 16 5.86 -20.80 -1.15
CA PHE A 16 6.07 -22.04 -1.90
C PHE A 16 7.51 -22.36 -2.40
N GLY A 17 8.57 -21.61 -2.06
CA GLY A 17 9.93 -22.02 -2.50
C GLY A 17 11.15 -21.23 -2.02
N ASP A 18 12.33 -21.88 -2.13
CA ASP A 18 13.68 -21.57 -1.63
C ASP A 18 14.35 -20.25 -2.11
N LYS A 19 13.62 -19.27 -2.64
CA LYS A 19 14.23 -17.99 -3.04
C LYS A 19 14.37 -17.05 -1.83
N PRO A 20 15.51 -16.35 -1.69
CA PRO A 20 15.70 -15.38 -0.62
C PRO A 20 14.68 -14.24 -0.73
N TYR A 21 14.23 -13.77 0.43
CA TYR A 21 13.28 -12.66 0.58
C TYR A 21 13.78 -11.41 -0.16
N GLU A 22 13.06 -10.98 -1.20
CA GLU A 22 13.27 -9.66 -1.79
C GLU A 22 12.31 -8.66 -1.12
N PRO A 23 12.83 -7.68 -0.35
CA PRO A 23 11.98 -6.76 0.39
C PRO A 23 11.17 -5.86 -0.53
N ILE A 24 9.87 -5.76 -0.27
CA ILE A 24 8.98 -4.82 -0.95
C ILE A 24 8.89 -3.52 -0.15
N THR A 25 9.37 -2.44 -0.74
CA THR A 25 9.34 -1.09 -0.17
C THR A 25 8.30 -0.25 -0.90
N ILE A 26 7.43 0.41 -0.13
CA ILE A 26 6.40 1.32 -0.64
C ILE A 26 6.49 2.63 0.15
N HIS A 27 6.53 3.76 -0.56
CA HIS A 27 6.43 5.09 0.03
C HIS A 27 5.29 5.85 -0.65
N LEU A 28 4.20 6.07 0.09
CA LEU A 28 2.97 6.70 -0.41
C LEU A 28 3.19 8.18 -0.78
N ASP A 29 3.95 8.90 0.05
CA ASP A 29 4.27 10.33 -0.12
C ASP A 29 5.13 10.61 -1.35
N ARG A 30 5.92 9.63 -1.80
CA ARG A 30 6.84 9.74 -2.95
C ARG A 30 6.35 9.00 -4.18
N ARG A 31 5.23 8.29 -4.07
CA ARG A 31 4.74 7.36 -5.11
C ARG A 31 5.86 6.46 -5.60
N TYR A 32 6.45 5.73 -4.66
CA TYR A 32 7.64 4.92 -4.91
C TYR A 32 7.38 3.47 -4.51
N ILE A 33 7.75 2.54 -5.38
CA ILE A 33 7.67 1.11 -5.14
C ILE A 33 8.94 0.42 -5.64
N SER A 34 9.53 -0.46 -4.84
CA SER A 34 10.62 -1.33 -5.25
C SER A 34 10.50 -2.74 -4.68
N ILE A 35 11.07 -3.71 -5.41
CA ILE A 35 11.28 -5.09 -4.97
C ILE A 35 12.79 -5.33 -4.96
N GLY A 36 13.35 -5.58 -3.77
CA GLY A 36 14.81 -5.65 -3.61
C GLY A 36 15.49 -4.38 -4.14
N ASN A 37 16.41 -4.55 -5.09
CA ASN A 37 17.13 -3.44 -5.73
C ASN A 37 16.42 -2.87 -6.97
N LYS A 38 15.28 -3.44 -7.35
CA LYS A 38 14.56 -3.08 -8.57
C LYS A 38 13.44 -2.10 -8.26
N VAL A 39 13.57 -0.87 -8.75
CA VAL A 39 12.54 0.16 -8.60
C VAL A 39 11.49 -0.01 -9.69
N LEU A 40 10.23 -0.22 -9.32
CA LEU A 40 9.11 -0.39 -10.26
C LEU A 40 8.43 0.95 -10.56
N VAL A 41 8.19 1.75 -9.52
CA VAL A 41 7.50 3.04 -9.61
C VAL A 41 8.33 4.11 -8.94
N ARG A 42 8.46 5.27 -9.59
CA ARG A 42 9.11 6.46 -9.02
C ARG A 42 8.36 7.72 -9.44
N ASN A 43 8.03 8.57 -8.49
CA ASN A 43 7.29 9.82 -8.72
C ASN A 43 5.97 9.60 -9.50
N GLY A 44 5.36 8.42 -9.32
CA GLY A 44 4.13 8.04 -9.99
C GLY A 44 4.28 7.55 -11.44
N GLU A 45 5.50 7.32 -11.91
CA GLU A 45 5.77 6.77 -13.25
C GLU A 45 6.32 5.35 -13.16
N ILE A 46 5.95 4.50 -14.14
CA ILE A 46 6.54 3.17 -14.32
C ILE A 46 7.95 3.34 -14.90
N LEU A 47 8.95 2.70 -14.30
CA LEU A 47 10.30 2.75 -14.81
C LEU A 47 10.54 1.70 -15.91
N ALA A 48 11.13 2.12 -17.02
CA ALA A 48 11.55 1.26 -18.12
C ALA A 48 12.57 0.19 -17.65
N GLY A 49 12.48 -1.02 -18.22
CA GLY A 49 13.38 -2.14 -17.88
C GLY A 49 12.94 -2.99 -16.68
N THR A 50 11.77 -2.68 -16.09
CA THR A 50 11.23 -3.43 -14.95
C THR A 50 10.36 -4.63 -15.34
N GLY A 51 10.19 -4.86 -16.64
CA GLY A 51 9.24 -5.82 -17.21
C GLY A 51 8.13 -5.09 -17.96
N THR A 52 7.38 -5.82 -18.80
CA THR A 52 6.21 -5.28 -19.47
C THR A 52 5.01 -5.46 -18.55
N PHE A 53 4.55 -4.37 -17.93
CA PHE A 53 3.30 -4.34 -17.17
C PHE A 53 2.19 -3.72 -18.01
N ASP A 54 0.97 -4.21 -17.85
CA ASP A 54 -0.19 -3.68 -18.59
C ASP A 54 -0.74 -2.37 -17.99
N GLY A 55 -0.21 -1.94 -16.85
CA GLY A 55 -0.66 -0.78 -16.08
C GLY A 55 -0.31 -0.89 -14.59
N PHE A 56 -0.72 0.09 -13.79
CA PHE A 56 -0.45 0.08 -12.36
C PHE A 56 -1.35 -0.91 -11.61
N ILE A 57 -2.66 -0.83 -11.84
CA ILE A 57 -3.69 -1.65 -11.17
C ILE A 57 -4.95 -1.74 -12.04
N ARG A 58 -5.69 -2.85 -11.95
CA ARG A 58 -7.05 -2.99 -12.49
C ARG A 58 -8.04 -3.01 -11.34
N PHE A 59 -8.92 -2.03 -11.28
CA PHE A 59 -9.93 -1.95 -10.24
C PHE A 59 -11.20 -1.28 -10.79
N GLU A 60 -12.34 -1.86 -10.47
CA GLU A 60 -13.66 -1.30 -10.72
C GLU A 60 -14.43 -1.29 -9.39
N GLY A 61 -15.09 -0.18 -9.06
CA GLY A 61 -15.85 -0.02 -7.82
C GLY A 61 -15.52 1.28 -7.09
N ASP A 62 -15.94 1.37 -5.83
CA ASP A 62 -15.63 2.50 -4.96
C ASP A 62 -14.24 2.31 -4.33
N PRO A 63 -13.24 3.15 -4.67
CA PRO A 63 -11.89 3.00 -4.16
C PRO A 63 -11.79 3.21 -2.65
N TYR A 64 -12.64 4.05 -2.05
CA TYR A 64 -12.60 4.30 -0.62
C TYR A 64 -13.20 3.15 0.18
N GLN A 65 -14.22 2.48 -0.35
CA GLN A 65 -14.72 1.22 0.24
C GLN A 65 -13.67 0.12 0.17
N GLU A 66 -12.92 0.02 -0.93
CA GLU A 66 -11.84 -0.95 -1.04
C GLU A 66 -10.68 -0.63 -0.08
N ILE A 67 -10.34 0.65 0.11
CA ILE A 67 -9.37 1.09 1.13
C ILE A 67 -9.83 0.68 2.52
N GLU A 68 -11.11 0.88 2.88
CA GLU A 68 -11.64 0.44 4.18
C GLU A 68 -11.54 -1.07 4.35
N ARG A 69 -11.91 -1.83 3.32
CA ARG A 69 -11.83 -3.30 3.32
C ARG A 69 -10.39 -3.78 3.52
N LEU A 70 -9.45 -3.23 2.76
CA LEU A 70 -8.01 -3.54 2.87
C LEU A 70 -7.44 -3.09 4.21
N TYR A 71 -7.86 -1.94 4.73
CA TYR A 71 -7.42 -1.47 6.04
C TYR A 71 -7.95 -2.34 7.17
N ALA A 72 -9.20 -2.80 7.13
CA ALA A 72 -9.73 -3.74 8.10
C ALA A 72 -8.92 -5.05 8.10
N GLN A 73 -8.59 -5.58 6.92
CA GLN A 73 -7.72 -6.76 6.79
C GLN A 73 -6.32 -6.50 7.38
N TYR A 74 -5.73 -5.33 7.12
CA TYR A 74 -4.44 -4.94 7.68
C TYR A 74 -4.48 -4.78 9.21
N LYS A 75 -5.50 -4.12 9.74
CA LYS A 75 -5.67 -3.85 11.17
C LYS A 75 -5.73 -5.14 11.99
N HIS A 76 -6.36 -6.18 11.44
CA HIS A 76 -6.54 -7.49 12.06
C HIS A 76 -5.53 -8.55 11.56
N SER A 77 -4.55 -8.16 10.73
CA SER A 77 -3.54 -9.07 10.18
C SER A 77 -2.60 -9.67 11.24
N VAL A 78 -1.97 -10.80 10.94
CA VAL A 78 -1.12 -11.52 11.90
C VAL A 78 0.31 -10.94 11.88
N PRO A 79 0.82 -10.38 13.00
CA PRO A 79 2.17 -9.83 13.05
C PRO A 79 3.23 -10.92 13.02
N SER A 80 4.32 -10.69 12.28
CA SER A 80 5.57 -11.41 12.50
C SER A 80 6.41 -10.77 13.62
N LYS A 81 7.36 -11.52 14.19
CA LYS A 81 8.28 -11.01 15.23
C LYS A 81 9.03 -9.76 14.77
N GLN A 82 9.47 -9.72 13.51
CA GLN A 82 10.21 -8.60 12.94
C GLN A 82 9.32 -7.38 12.65
N GLU A 83 8.05 -7.59 12.27
CA GLU A 83 7.13 -6.50 11.93
C GLU A 83 6.53 -5.78 13.14
N SER A 84 6.57 -6.40 14.32
CA SER A 84 6.20 -5.71 15.57
C SER A 84 7.03 -4.43 15.83
N LEU A 85 8.17 -4.29 15.14
CA LEU A 85 9.08 -3.14 15.22
C LEU A 85 8.91 -2.13 14.08
N ASN A 86 8.22 -2.50 12.99
CA ASN A 86 8.17 -1.71 11.78
C ASN A 86 6.95 -0.77 11.78
N LYS A 87 7.19 0.54 11.81
CA LYS A 87 6.14 1.57 11.89
C LYS A 87 5.74 2.02 10.49
N GLY A 88 4.78 1.31 9.89
CA GLY A 88 4.10 1.78 8.69
C GLY A 88 3.22 3.02 8.97
N PRO A 89 2.66 3.65 7.92
CA PRO A 89 1.76 4.79 8.05
C PRO A 89 0.42 4.43 8.72
N PHE A 90 0.06 3.15 8.71
CA PHE A 90 -1.18 2.62 9.27
C PHE A 90 -0.95 1.91 10.61
N LYS A 91 -1.92 2.03 11.52
CA LYS A 91 -1.92 1.27 12.77
C LYS A 91 -2.63 -0.07 12.59
N ALA A 92 -2.02 -1.12 13.13
CA ALA A 92 -2.63 -2.45 13.27
C ALA A 92 -2.67 -2.87 14.75
N LEU A 93 -3.52 -3.85 15.06
CA LEU A 93 -3.59 -4.45 16.38
C LEU A 93 -2.29 -5.18 16.72
N SER A 94 -1.88 -5.13 17.98
CA SER A 94 -0.82 -6.00 18.49
C SER A 94 -1.36 -7.42 18.67
N SER A 95 -0.47 -8.43 18.74
CA SER A 95 -0.88 -9.84 18.82
C SER A 95 -1.77 -10.15 20.02
N ASP A 96 -1.59 -9.46 21.14
CA ASP A 96 -2.40 -9.58 22.36
C ASP A 96 -3.83 -9.03 22.21
N ARG A 97 -4.09 -8.25 21.16
CA ARG A 97 -5.40 -7.68 20.84
C ARG A 97 -6.13 -8.43 19.72
N LEU A 98 -5.51 -9.47 19.16
CA LEU A 98 -6.13 -10.35 18.18
C LEU A 98 -6.77 -11.54 18.91
N THR A 99 -7.92 -11.98 18.41
CA THR A 99 -8.54 -13.24 18.84
C THR A 99 -7.73 -14.43 18.32
N MET A 100 -7.86 -15.60 18.96
CA MET A 100 -7.24 -16.83 18.46
C MET A 100 -7.66 -17.15 17.03
N GLN A 101 -8.95 -16.97 16.71
CA GLN A 101 -9.47 -17.20 15.37
C GLN A 101 -8.81 -16.29 14.33
N GLU A 102 -8.57 -15.01 14.66
CA GLU A 102 -7.87 -14.09 13.76
C GLU A 102 -6.39 -14.47 13.60
N LEU A 103 -5.72 -14.89 14.68
CA LEU A 103 -4.33 -15.34 14.62
C LEU A 103 -4.15 -16.58 13.74
N GLU A 104 -5.14 -17.47 13.70
CA GLU A 104 -5.11 -18.71 12.90
C GLU A 104 -5.49 -18.49 11.43
N ASN A 105 -6.44 -17.58 11.16
CA ASN A 105 -7.09 -17.51 9.84
C ASN A 105 -6.75 -16.25 9.03
N ASN A 106 -6.26 -15.18 9.65
CA ASN A 106 -5.97 -13.95 8.92
C ASN A 106 -4.62 -14.03 8.20
N ILE A 107 -4.49 -13.23 7.14
CA ILE A 107 -3.26 -13.16 6.37
C ILE A 107 -2.10 -12.53 7.18
N PRO A 108 -0.85 -12.83 6.81
CA PRO A 108 0.32 -12.17 7.37
C PRO A 108 0.28 -10.66 7.19
N ARG A 109 0.80 -9.93 8.19
CA ARG A 109 0.81 -8.46 8.20
C ARG A 109 1.57 -7.84 7.04
N HIS A 110 2.71 -8.42 6.65
CA HIS A 110 3.47 -7.92 5.52
C HIS A 110 2.65 -7.94 4.22
N GLU A 111 1.90 -9.01 3.99
CA GLU A 111 1.03 -9.17 2.84
C GLU A 111 -0.13 -8.18 2.88
N ALA A 112 -0.81 -8.07 4.02
CA ALA A 112 -1.91 -7.11 4.20
C ALA A 112 -1.45 -5.67 3.99
N ARG A 113 -0.23 -5.33 4.45
CA ARG A 113 0.39 -4.02 4.23
C ARG A 113 0.61 -3.76 2.75
N ILE A 114 1.20 -4.72 2.03
CA ILE A 114 1.49 -4.59 0.61
C ILE A 114 0.18 -4.38 -0.17
N ARG A 115 -0.86 -5.17 0.11
CA ARG A 115 -2.18 -5.01 -0.52
C ARG A 115 -2.73 -3.60 -0.31
N LEU A 116 -2.75 -3.10 0.93
CA LEU A 116 -3.27 -1.77 1.26
C LEU A 116 -2.44 -0.63 0.65
N GLU A 117 -1.13 -0.62 0.91
CA GLU A 117 -0.25 0.48 0.50
C GLU A 117 -0.06 0.51 -1.02
N ALA A 118 0.04 -0.66 -1.67
CA ALA A 118 0.14 -0.72 -3.13
C ALA A 118 -1.15 -0.26 -3.80
N PHE A 119 -2.32 -0.65 -3.28
CA PHE A 119 -3.61 -0.18 -3.80
C PHE A 119 -3.68 1.35 -3.77
N ILE A 120 -3.34 1.97 -2.63
CA ILE A 120 -3.35 3.43 -2.48
C ILE A 120 -2.34 4.08 -3.42
N CYS A 121 -1.09 3.60 -3.43
CA CYS A 121 -0.03 4.19 -4.22
C CYS A 121 -0.34 4.10 -5.73
N LEU A 122 -0.69 2.91 -6.20
CA LEU A 122 -0.93 2.63 -7.62
C LEU A 122 -2.24 3.25 -8.09
N GLY A 123 -3.30 3.19 -7.27
CA GLY A 123 -4.57 3.86 -7.55
C GLY A 123 -4.42 5.38 -7.63
N ALA A 124 -3.54 5.98 -6.82
CA ALA A 124 -3.21 7.40 -6.92
C ALA A 124 -2.38 7.75 -8.17
N CYS A 125 -1.54 6.83 -8.67
CA CYS A 125 -0.79 7.02 -9.92
C CYS A 125 -1.70 6.95 -11.15
N GLU A 126 -2.65 6.01 -11.14
CA GLU A 126 -3.60 5.79 -12.25
C GLU A 126 -4.80 6.77 -12.20
N GLY A 127 -4.97 7.53 -11.11
CA GLY A 127 -6.10 8.45 -10.93
C GLY A 127 -7.42 7.75 -10.56
N ILE A 128 -7.36 6.49 -10.13
CA ILE A 128 -8.51 5.69 -9.69
C ILE A 128 -9.11 6.22 -8.37
N ILE A 129 -8.29 6.83 -7.52
CA ILE A 129 -8.72 7.36 -6.22
C ILE A 129 -8.91 8.88 -6.37
N PRO A 130 -10.13 9.39 -6.62
CA PRO A 130 -10.36 10.82 -6.71
C PRO A 130 -10.35 11.46 -5.33
N TRP A 131 -9.76 12.65 -5.20
CA TRP A 131 -9.85 13.39 -3.93
C TRP A 131 -11.19 14.12 -3.81
N HIS A 132 -12.08 13.68 -2.91
CA HIS A 132 -13.44 14.24 -2.76
C HIS A 132 -13.70 15.07 -1.50
N VAL A 133 -12.71 15.27 -0.64
CA VAL A 133 -12.81 16.11 0.58
C VAL A 133 -12.04 17.42 0.40
N PRO A 134 -12.62 18.42 -0.31
CA PRO A 134 -11.95 19.70 -0.53
C PRO A 134 -11.68 20.44 0.78
N GLY A 135 -10.56 21.15 0.86
CA GLY A 135 -10.17 21.92 2.06
C GLY A 135 -9.65 21.09 3.24
N HIS A 136 -9.64 19.76 3.14
CA HIS A 136 -9.06 18.87 4.14
C HIS A 136 -7.73 18.29 3.69
N PHE A 137 -6.79 18.14 4.62
CA PHE A 137 -5.48 17.52 4.38
C PHE A 137 -5.52 15.99 4.44
N PHE A 138 -6.59 15.42 4.99
CA PHE A 138 -6.78 13.98 5.09
C PHE A 138 -8.25 13.61 4.95
N TRP A 139 -8.48 12.42 4.42
CA TRP A 139 -9.73 11.70 4.50
C TRP A 139 -9.63 10.71 5.66
N ARG A 140 -10.76 10.49 6.34
CA ARG A 140 -10.88 9.53 7.44
C ARG A 140 -12.02 8.57 7.14
N GLY A 141 -11.74 7.28 7.23
CA GLY A 141 -12.74 6.24 7.08
C GLY A 141 -13.68 6.11 8.28
N THR A 142 -14.55 5.12 8.19
CA THR A 142 -15.44 4.66 9.25
C THR A 142 -14.64 4.21 10.45
N ASP A 143 -13.54 3.50 10.23
CA ASP A 143 -12.52 3.30 11.26
C ASP A 143 -11.66 4.56 11.39
N PRO A 144 -11.60 5.19 12.58
CA PRO A 144 -10.92 6.47 12.76
C PRO A 144 -9.39 6.40 12.63
N ASP A 145 -8.79 5.20 12.69
CA ASP A 145 -7.37 5.00 12.42
C ASP A 145 -7.08 4.80 10.91
N CYS A 146 -8.12 4.65 10.07
CA CYS A 146 -8.00 4.64 8.61
C CYS A 146 -7.91 6.08 8.09
N ILE A 147 -6.68 6.58 7.96
CA ILE A 147 -6.40 7.95 7.50
C ILE A 147 -5.66 7.90 6.16
N ILE A 148 -6.18 8.62 5.17
CA ILE A 148 -5.55 8.80 3.86
C ILE A 148 -5.20 10.27 3.69
N TYR A 149 -3.92 10.58 3.52
CA TYR A 149 -3.48 11.97 3.34
C TYR A 149 -3.63 12.43 1.89
N ARG A 150 -3.97 13.70 1.74
CA ARG A 150 -4.17 14.36 0.44
C ARG A 150 -2.95 14.22 -0.48
N ASN A 151 -1.75 14.41 0.07
CA ASN A 151 -0.50 14.37 -0.68
C ASN A 151 -0.12 12.96 -1.18
N TRP A 152 -0.76 11.90 -0.68
CA TRP A 152 -0.61 10.56 -1.25
C TRP A 152 -1.40 10.42 -2.56
N ILE A 153 -2.54 11.10 -2.64
CA ILE A 153 -3.49 11.00 -3.76
C ILE A 153 -3.25 12.07 -4.83
N LEU A 154 -3.01 13.30 -4.42
CA LEU A 154 -2.75 14.42 -5.31
C LEU A 154 -1.25 14.67 -5.41
N ASN A 155 -0.74 14.81 -6.62
CA ASN A 155 0.64 15.21 -6.84
C ASN A 155 0.66 16.73 -6.68
N GLU A 156 0.71 17.18 -5.44
CA GLU A 156 1.04 18.56 -5.13
C GLU A 156 2.53 18.69 -5.46
N THR A 157 2.85 18.96 -6.72
CA THR A 157 4.15 19.54 -7.06
C THR A 157 4.35 20.66 -6.05
N LYS A 158 5.43 20.58 -5.27
CA LYS A 158 5.89 21.73 -4.50
C LYS A 158 5.91 22.87 -5.51
N GLU A 159 4.97 23.80 -5.40
CA GLU A 159 5.11 25.08 -6.05
C GLU A 159 6.53 25.53 -5.71
N GLU A 160 7.35 25.75 -6.74
CA GLU A 160 8.64 26.39 -6.58
C GLU A 160 8.37 27.62 -5.72
N ASN A 161 8.90 27.62 -4.50
CA ASN A 161 8.87 28.79 -3.65
C ASN A 161 9.39 29.95 -4.50
N PRO A 162 8.62 31.00 -4.80
CA PRO A 162 9.10 32.11 -5.62
C PRO A 162 10.09 33.03 -4.86
N HIS A 163 10.71 32.52 -3.79
CA HIS A 163 11.53 33.28 -2.84
C HIS A 163 12.76 32.50 -2.34
N ASP A 164 13.43 31.73 -3.20
CA ASP A 164 14.84 31.35 -3.01
C ASP A 164 15.74 32.04 -4.07
#